data_AF-A0A8J7TSF8-F1
#
_entry.id   AF-A0A8J7TSF8-F1
#
_cell.length_a   1.000
_cell.length_b   1.000
_cell.length_c   1.000
_cell.angle_alpha   90.00
_cell.angle_beta   90.00
_cell.angle_gamma   90.00
#
_symmetry.space_group_name_H-M   'P 1'
#
loop_
_entity.id
_entity.type
_entity.pdbx_description
1 polymer ?
#
loop_
_entity_poly.entity_id
_entity_poly.type
_entity_poly.pdbx_seq_one_letter_code
_entity_poly.pdbx_strand_id
1 'polypeptide(L)'
;MTMTKPDKLHVITSIERRRRWSIFEKKAIVEETYEAGKSVSYVARKHGIAASQVFLWRRKMEEGALEGVSCQEKVIPETEHKQALERIKRLERLLGQKTEEVEILKEAIKISREKKLVWRNPLLAEGGSQ
;
A
#
# COMPACT_ATOMS: atom_id res chain seq x y z
N MET A 1 22.95 -55.48 11.24
CA MET A 1 21.61 -55.35 11.84
C MET A 1 21.32 -53.89 12.08
N THR A 2 20.52 -53.26 11.20
CA THR A 2 20.22 -51.83 11.23
C THR A 2 19.06 -51.57 12.19
N MET A 3 19.33 -50.90 13.30
CA MET A 3 18.32 -50.45 14.26
C MET A 3 17.48 -49.32 13.64
N THR A 4 16.26 -49.62 13.26
CA THR A 4 15.24 -48.66 12.82
C THR A 4 14.86 -47.75 14.00
N LYS A 5 15.17 -46.45 13.89
CA LYS A 5 14.70 -45.42 14.82
C LYS A 5 13.16 -45.35 14.74
N PRO A 6 12.41 -45.38 15.85
CA PRO A 6 10.98 -45.26 15.80
C PRO A 6 10.61 -43.81 15.43
N ASP A 7 9.83 -43.67 14.36
CA ASP A 7 9.16 -42.43 13.99
C ASP A 7 8.26 -41.98 15.14
N LYS A 8 8.67 -40.92 15.85
CA LYS A 8 7.86 -40.28 16.88
C LYS A 8 6.71 -39.54 16.21
N LEU A 9 5.59 -40.23 16.02
CA LEU A 9 4.30 -39.64 15.69
C LEU A 9 3.83 -38.80 16.90
N HIS A 10 4.06 -37.49 16.85
CA HIS A 10 3.45 -36.56 17.80
C HIS A 10 1.99 -36.33 17.38
N VAL A 11 1.11 -36.99 18.10
CA VAL A 11 -0.34 -36.79 18.06
C VAL A 11 -0.64 -35.34 18.47
N ILE A 12 -1.15 -34.54 17.53
CA ILE A 12 -1.67 -33.20 17.82
C ILE A 12 -3.07 -33.39 18.42
N THR A 13 -3.11 -33.65 19.73
CA THR A 13 -4.33 -33.56 20.52
C THR A 13 -4.51 -32.11 20.96
N SER A 14 -5.35 -31.37 20.26
CA SER A 14 -6.40 -30.53 20.88
C SER A 14 -7.08 -29.67 19.82
N ILE A 15 -8.39 -29.81 19.77
CA ILE A 15 -9.31 -28.91 19.09
C ILE A 15 -9.40 -27.66 19.97
N GLU A 16 -8.35 -26.83 20.00
CA GLU A 16 -8.41 -25.48 20.55
C GLU A 16 -8.42 -24.49 19.40
N ARG A 17 -9.46 -23.64 19.35
CA ARG A 17 -9.73 -22.62 18.32
C ARG A 17 -8.45 -22.16 17.63
N ARG A 18 -8.31 -22.40 16.31
CA ARG A 18 -7.14 -22.03 15.49
C ARG A 18 -6.61 -20.65 15.89
N ARG A 19 -5.59 -20.63 16.75
CA ARG A 19 -4.96 -19.38 17.20
C ARG A 19 -4.37 -18.72 15.96
N ARG A 20 -4.81 -17.50 15.66
CA ARG A 20 -4.26 -16.71 14.55
C ARG A 20 -2.97 -16.07 15.03
N TRP A 21 -1.85 -16.56 14.51
CA TRP A 21 -0.54 -15.94 14.72
C TRP A 21 -0.38 -14.74 13.78
N SER A 22 -0.13 -13.57 14.36
CA SER A 22 0.26 -12.37 13.62
C SER A 22 1.64 -12.57 12.97
N ILE A 23 1.98 -11.73 12.00
CA ILE A 23 3.27 -11.81 11.30
C ILE A 23 4.43 -11.57 12.26
N PHE A 24 4.27 -10.61 13.18
CA PHE A 24 5.26 -10.31 14.22
C PHE A 24 5.49 -11.50 15.15
N GLU A 25 4.43 -12.17 15.59
CA GLU A 25 4.55 -13.38 16.40
C GLU A 25 5.24 -14.51 15.61
N LYS A 26 4.87 -14.73 14.34
CA LYS A 26 5.54 -15.73 13.49
C LYS A 26 7.02 -15.44 13.34
N LYS A 27 7.39 -14.18 13.11
CA LYS A 27 8.79 -13.75 12.98
C LYS A 27 9.55 -13.98 14.28
N ALA A 28 9.00 -13.56 15.41
CA ALA A 28 9.61 -13.75 16.72
C ALA A 28 9.83 -15.24 17.05
N ILE A 29 8.83 -16.09 16.75
CA ILE A 29 8.94 -17.54 16.96
C ILE A 29 10.01 -18.15 16.06
N VAL A 30 10.09 -17.72 14.80
CA VAL A 30 11.10 -18.21 13.87
C VAL A 30 12.50 -17.73 14.26
N GLU A 31 12.66 -16.47 14.66
CA GLU A 31 13.92 -15.90 15.14
C GLU A 31 14.43 -16.62 16.39
N GLU A 32 13.52 -16.97 17.31
CA GLU A 32 13.83 -17.81 18.47
C GLU A 32 14.38 -19.20 18.06
N THR A 33 14.06 -19.72 16.87
CA THR A 33 14.65 -20.97 16.36
C THR A 33 16.06 -20.85 15.78
N TYR A 34 16.55 -19.63 15.56
CA TYR A 34 17.93 -19.37 15.12
C TYR A 34 18.87 -19.08 16.30
N GLU A 35 18.35 -18.87 17.51
CA GLU A 35 19.17 -18.71 18.71
C GLU A 35 19.99 -19.98 19.03
N ALA A 36 21.25 -19.79 19.42
CA ALA A 36 22.17 -20.89 19.73
C ALA A 36 21.62 -21.78 20.85
N GLY A 37 21.48 -23.08 20.57
CA GLY A 37 20.99 -24.08 21.53
C GLY A 37 19.48 -24.29 21.54
N LYS A 38 18.68 -23.53 20.78
CA LYS A 38 17.23 -23.75 20.66
C LYS A 38 16.91 -24.58 19.42
N SER A 39 16.30 -25.75 19.61
CA SER A 39 15.80 -26.57 18.50
C SER A 39 14.39 -26.15 18.09
N VAL A 40 14.05 -26.33 16.81
CA VAL A 40 12.69 -26.06 16.28
C VAL A 40 11.61 -26.78 17.11
N SER A 41 11.88 -28.03 17.50
CA SER A 41 10.96 -28.82 18.33
C SER A 41 10.79 -28.29 19.75
N TYR A 42 11.83 -27.65 20.31
CA TYR A 42 11.73 -26.98 21.61
C TYR A 42 10.84 -25.74 21.53
N VAL A 43 11.10 -24.88 20.54
CA VAL A 43 10.33 -23.65 20.32
C VAL A 43 8.87 -23.97 19.97
N ALA A 44 8.63 -24.98 19.13
CA ALA A 44 7.31 -25.46 18.78
C ALA A 44 6.48 -25.87 20.03
N ARG A 45 7.08 -26.62 20.96
CA ARG A 45 6.42 -27.01 22.22
C ARG A 45 6.17 -25.83 23.15
N LYS A 46 7.13 -24.91 23.25
CA LYS A 46 6.99 -23.67 24.05
C LYS A 46 5.79 -22.84 23.61
N HIS A 47 5.54 -22.76 22.31
CA HIS A 47 4.46 -21.96 21.73
C HIS A 47 3.18 -22.76 21.42
N GLY A 48 3.14 -24.07 21.69
CA GLY A 48 1.99 -24.93 21.38
C GLY A 48 1.72 -25.09 19.88
N ILE A 49 2.76 -25.05 19.05
CA ILE A 49 2.69 -25.09 17.58
C ILE A 49 3.25 -26.42 17.09
N ALA A 50 2.71 -26.96 16.00
CA ALA A 50 3.30 -28.11 15.33
C ALA A 50 4.67 -27.74 14.73
N ALA A 51 5.70 -28.57 14.95
CA ALA A 51 7.04 -28.32 14.44
C ALA A 51 7.07 -28.14 12.90
N SER A 52 6.23 -28.86 12.16
CA SER A 52 6.06 -28.73 10.71
C SER A 52 5.65 -27.32 10.28
N GLN A 53 4.83 -26.63 11.09
CA GLN A 53 4.38 -25.28 10.82
C GLN A 53 5.53 -24.27 10.98
N VAL A 54 6.42 -24.50 11.96
CA VAL A 54 7.61 -23.67 12.20
C VAL A 54 8.65 -23.88 11.10
N PHE A 55 8.86 -25.12 10.64
CA PHE A 55 9.69 -25.40 9.46
C PHE A 55 9.17 -24.72 8.20
N LEU A 56 7.84 -24.74 7.98
CA LEU A 56 7.23 -24.02 6.87
C LEU A 56 7.49 -22.51 6.97
N TRP A 57 7.41 -21.92 8.16
CA TRP A 57 7.70 -20.50 8.35
C TRP A 57 9.19 -20.16 8.15
N ARG A 58 10.12 -21.00 8.62
CA ARG A 58 11.56 -20.85 8.34
C ARG A 58 11.84 -20.85 6.84
N ARG A 59 11.33 -21.87 6.14
CA ARG A 59 11.49 -21.99 4.69
C ARG A 59 10.95 -20.77 3.96
N LYS A 60 9.77 -20.27 4.36
CA LYS A 60 9.20 -19.03 3.80
C LYS A 60 10.01 -17.77 4.13
N MET A 61 10.70 -17.72 5.27
CA MET A 61 11.62 -16.61 5.60
C MET A 61 12.89 -16.67 4.75
N GLU A 62 13.45 -17.87 4.55
CA GLU A 62 14.66 -18.12 3.76
C GLU A 62 14.42 -17.92 2.25
N GLU A 63 13.26 -18.32 1.75
CA GLU A 63 12.83 -18.10 0.36
C GLU A 63 12.42 -16.63 0.07
N GLY A 64 12.53 -15.72 1.05
CA GLY A 64 12.07 -14.33 0.92
C GLY A 64 10.54 -14.19 0.84
N ALA A 65 9.80 -15.29 0.94
CA ALA A 65 8.34 -15.38 0.78
C ALA A 65 7.51 -14.92 2.01
N LEU A 66 8.09 -14.07 2.86
CA LEU A 66 7.33 -13.12 3.68
C LEU A 66 7.22 -11.74 3.03
N GLU A 67 7.93 -11.49 1.93
CA GLU A 67 7.56 -10.45 0.97
C GLU A 67 6.34 -10.88 0.10
N GLY A 68 5.90 -12.13 0.18
CA GLY A 68 4.52 -12.51 -0.20
C GLY A 68 3.47 -12.09 0.84
N VAL A 69 3.93 -11.54 1.96
CA VAL A 69 3.17 -10.77 2.95
C VAL A 69 3.70 -9.31 2.95
N SER A 70 4.23 -8.83 1.81
CA SER A 70 4.86 -7.51 1.65
C SER A 70 3.91 -6.32 1.74
N CYS A 71 2.60 -6.51 1.72
CA CYS A 71 1.71 -5.38 1.94
C CYS A 71 1.32 -5.31 3.43
N GLN A 72 2.18 -4.67 4.22
CA GLN A 72 1.71 -3.71 5.25
C GLN A 72 1.03 -2.49 4.60
N GLU A 73 0.64 -2.56 3.34
CA GLU A 73 -0.43 -1.74 2.82
C GLU A 73 -1.68 -2.12 3.61
N LYS A 74 -2.22 -1.14 4.36
CA LYS A 74 -3.58 -1.23 4.92
C LYS A 74 -4.44 -1.82 3.80
N VAL A 75 -4.88 -3.06 3.95
CA VAL A 75 -5.75 -3.70 2.95
C VAL A 75 -7.07 -2.96 3.01
N ILE A 76 -7.15 -1.92 2.19
CA ILE A 76 -8.36 -1.15 1.97
C ILE A 76 -9.35 -2.14 1.35
N PRO A 77 -10.57 -2.33 1.91
CA PRO A 77 -11.59 -3.15 1.29
C PRO A 77 -11.74 -2.78 -0.19
N GLU A 78 -11.95 -3.76 -1.07
CA GLU A 78 -12.04 -3.53 -2.52
C GLU A 78 -13.02 -2.40 -2.87
N THR A 79 -14.08 -2.25 -2.07
CA THR A 79 -15.06 -1.17 -2.14
C THR A 79 -14.47 0.21 -1.90
N GLU A 80 -13.68 0.38 -0.84
CA GLU A 80 -13.01 1.64 -0.51
C GLU A 80 -11.92 1.98 -1.54
N HIS A 81 -11.22 0.98 -2.06
CA HIS A 81 -10.22 1.15 -3.12
C HIS A 81 -10.87 1.66 -4.42
N LYS A 82 -11.99 1.05 -4.82
CA LYS A 82 -12.78 1.52 -5.99
C LYS A 82 -13.31 2.95 -5.79
N GLN A 83 -13.81 3.27 -4.60
CA GLN A 83 -14.28 4.62 -4.27
C GLN A 83 -13.16 5.66 -4.34
N ALA A 84 -11.96 5.33 -3.85
CA ALA A 84 -10.80 6.20 -3.93
C ALA A 84 -10.40 6.47 -5.39
N LEU A 85 -10.36 5.44 -6.23
CA LEU A 85 -10.07 5.57 -7.65
C LEU A 85 -11.09 6.44 -8.38
N GLU A 86 -12.39 6.24 -8.13
CA GLU A 86 -13.43 7.08 -8.73
C GLU A 86 -13.36 8.53 -8.23
N ARG A 87 -12.96 8.75 -6.97
CA ARG A 87 -12.72 10.09 -6.44
C ARG A 87 -11.54 10.76 -7.14
N ILE A 88 -10.44 10.04 -7.36
CA ILE A 88 -9.26 10.55 -8.08
C ILE A 88 -9.65 10.97 -9.49
N LYS A 89 -10.29 10.09 -10.27
CA LYS A 89 -10.74 10.40 -11.63
C LYS A 89 -11.65 11.63 -11.69
N ARG A 90 -12.57 11.77 -10.71
CA ARG A 90 -13.44 12.95 -10.60
C ARG A 90 -12.63 14.21 -10.34
N LEU A 91 -11.68 14.15 -9.41
CA LEU A 91 -10.83 15.29 -9.06
C LEU A 91 -9.96 15.70 -10.25
N GLU A 92 -9.39 14.76 -10.99
CA GLU A 92 -8.61 15.03 -12.20
C GLU A 92 -9.45 15.76 -13.26
N ARG A 93 -10.70 15.33 -13.49
CA ARG A 93 -11.62 16.03 -14.41
C ARG A 93 -11.93 17.45 -13.96
N LEU A 94 -12.22 17.64 -12.66
CA LEU A 94 -12.52 18.97 -12.12
C LEU A 94 -11.29 19.88 -12.18
N LEU A 95 -10.10 19.36 -11.93
CA LEU A 95 -8.84 20.10 -12.10
C LEU A 95 -8.64 20.51 -13.55
N GLY A 96 -8.90 19.63 -14.52
CA GLY A 96 -8.87 19.96 -15.94
C GLY A 96 -9.83 21.11 -16.29
N GLN A 97 -11.10 20.99 -15.91
CA GLN A 97 -12.11 22.03 -16.14
C GLN A 97 -11.73 23.38 -15.51
N LYS A 98 -11.23 23.37 -14.27
CA LYS A 98 -10.81 24.59 -13.60
C LYS A 98 -9.55 25.20 -14.19
N THR A 99 -8.66 24.39 -14.75
CA THR A 99 -7.47 24.87 -15.45
C THR A 99 -7.86 25.60 -16.74
N GLU A 100 -8.76 25.00 -17.53
CA GLU A 100 -9.31 25.62 -18.73
C GLU A 100 -10.04 26.94 -18.41
N GLU A 101 -10.88 26.97 -17.38
CA GLU A 101 -11.57 28.18 -16.94
C GLU A 101 -10.58 29.29 -16.55
N VAL A 102 -9.51 28.95 -15.82
CA VAL A 102 -8.47 29.91 -15.44
C VAL A 102 -7.73 30.45 -16.66
N GLU A 103 -7.47 29.63 -17.68
CA GLU A 103 -6.86 30.08 -18.94
C GLU A 103 -7.77 31.04 -19.71
N ILE A 104 -9.05 30.69 -19.86
CA ILE A 104 -10.06 31.53 -20.51
C ILE A 104 -10.15 32.88 -19.79
N LEU A 105 -10.20 32.88 -18.45
CA LEU A 105 -10.29 34.10 -17.67
C LEU A 105 -9.04 34.97 -17.82
N LYS A 106 -7.84 34.37 -17.89
CA LYS A 106 -6.60 35.11 -18.16
C LYS A 106 -6.62 35.74 -19.55
N GLU A 107 -7.08 35.03 -20.57
CA GLU A 107 -7.19 35.57 -21.94
C GLU A 107 -8.23 36.69 -22.01
N ALA A 108 -9.38 36.53 -21.34
CA ALA A 108 -10.39 37.58 -21.24
C ALA A 108 -9.84 38.86 -20.56
N ILE A 109 -9.05 38.71 -19.48
CA ILE A 109 -8.38 39.84 -18.81
C ILE A 109 -7.38 40.51 -19.75
N LYS A 110 -6.59 39.73 -20.51
CA LYS A 110 -5.63 40.25 -21.48
C LYS A 110 -6.33 41.06 -22.57
N ILE A 111 -7.37 40.49 -23.19
CA ILE A 111 -8.20 41.18 -24.19
C ILE A 111 -8.82 42.45 -23.60
N SER A 112 -9.32 42.40 -22.35
CA SER A 112 -9.90 43.57 -21.68
C SER A 112 -8.86 44.68 -21.45
N ARG A 113 -7.64 44.33 -21.04
CA ARG A 113 -6.52 45.28 -20.90
C ARG A 113 -6.12 45.89 -22.23
N GLU A 114 -5.97 45.07 -23.27
CA GLU A 114 -5.63 45.52 -24.62
C GLU A 114 -6.71 46.45 -25.18
N LYS A 115 -7.99 46.09 -25.06
CA LYS A 115 -9.09 46.99 -25.44
C LYS A 115 -9.06 48.27 -24.61
N LYS A 116 -8.83 48.20 -23.29
CA LYS A 116 -8.70 49.38 -22.43
C LYS A 116 -7.50 50.26 -22.84
N LEU A 117 -6.45 49.72 -23.46
CA LEU A 117 -5.35 50.47 -24.05
C LEU A 117 -5.76 51.11 -25.39
N VAL A 118 -6.49 50.37 -26.24
CA VAL A 118 -7.03 50.88 -27.52
C VAL A 118 -8.02 52.02 -27.29
N TRP A 119 -8.93 51.88 -26.32
CA TRP A 119 -9.89 52.92 -25.94
C TRP A 119 -9.26 54.12 -25.20
N ARG A 120 -8.02 53.98 -24.74
CA ARG A 120 -7.27 55.01 -24.01
C ARG A 120 -6.16 55.62 -24.87
N ASN A 121 -6.16 55.34 -26.17
CA ASN A 121 -5.27 55.96 -27.14
C ASN A 121 -5.87 57.30 -27.62
N PRO A 122 -5.28 58.45 -27.27
CA PRO A 122 -5.78 59.77 -27.68
C PRO A 122 -5.68 60.02 -29.19
N LEU A 123 -4.98 59.16 -29.94
CA LEU A 123 -4.59 59.40 -31.34
C LEU A 123 -5.72 59.16 -32.38
N LEU A 124 -6.97 58.98 -31.95
CA LEU A 124 -8.15 59.07 -32.84
C LEU A 124 -8.95 60.37 -32.64
N ALA A 125 -8.44 61.33 -31.85
CA ALA A 125 -9.09 62.62 -31.58
C ALA A 125 -8.46 63.82 -32.34
N GLU A 126 -7.62 63.57 -33.34
CA GLU A 126 -6.98 64.61 -34.15
C GLU A 126 -7.35 64.38 -35.62
N GLY A 127 -8.51 64.90 -36.03
CA GLY A 127 -9.05 64.73 -37.37
C GLY A 127 -10.29 65.56 -37.61
N GLY A 128 -10.20 66.86 -37.31
CA GLY A 128 -11.26 67.80 -37.66
C GLY A 128 -11.13 69.12 -36.95
N SER A 129 -10.41 70.07 -37.56
CA SER A 129 -10.82 71.48 -37.60
C SER A 129 -9.97 72.30 -38.57
N GLN A 130 -10.71 72.95 -39.47
CA GLN A 130 -10.40 74.05 -40.39
C GLN A 130 -9.70 73.75 -41.72
#